data_AF-A0A972DWC2-F1
#
_entry.id   AF-A0A972DWC2-F1
#
_cell.length_a   1.000
_cell.length_b   1.000
_cell.length_c   1.000
_cell.angle_alpha   90.00
_cell.angle_beta   90.00
_cell.angle_gamma   90.00
#
_symmetry.space_group_name_H-M   'P 1'
#
loop_
_entity.id
_entity.type
_entity.pdbx_description
1 polymer ?
#
loop_
_entity_poly.entity_id
_entity_poly.type
_entity_poly.pdbx_seq_one_letter_code
_entity_poly.pdbx_strand_id
1 'polypeptide(L)'
;MAATRTRMRLGVTEAGRMLLMGTVFFGLAAQLVPAFGVLSALIVVLLTVLAVGFVLRPRIEVTAHLPDYVVAGQDAQFRYTLKNVARVPAYDLHVRFVGLPQTIEQVGGAQMVARLGPGESTEVAVTMRARRRGNHLIPLPMCQSSFPFNLLVFGSHRKDKGTLTVLPVFYQLQMRLARLSGQGRSGVAGFAGRAEVSPEYAGNRPFLPGDSPRRIDTRAWARLSVPATKEYHNDADRCAALVLDTRIRPDRKRTGDEEIPELEAAVSLCASIAFSIQRDCLVEWFLAGPELHDFTVSRGRPALGARAGRARQGARVEAIHEILATVAPAENYDLDRTAAALTSHFHRISEVVFILLRPDRAYLDLLGLAAASRCHCSVYRVAEADARSSESDALPGDSVTLLSPEDILTGRLGPL
;
A
#
# COMPACT_ATOMS: atom_id res chain seq x y z
N MET A 1 -16.62 14.18 -24.50
CA MET A 1 -15.58 13.14 -24.73
C MET A 1 -14.40 13.79 -25.43
N ALA A 2 -13.37 14.16 -24.67
CA ALA A 2 -12.17 14.78 -25.23
C ALA A 2 -11.43 13.75 -26.10
N ALA A 3 -11.28 14.04 -27.38
CA ALA A 3 -10.48 13.23 -28.30
C ALA A 3 -9.00 13.36 -27.91
N THR A 4 -8.54 12.51 -26.98
CA THR A 4 -7.15 12.45 -26.55
C THR A 4 -6.28 12.08 -27.75
N ARG A 5 -5.48 13.02 -28.24
CA ARG A 5 -4.65 12.88 -29.44
C ARG A 5 -3.73 11.67 -29.35
N THR A 6 -4.09 10.61 -30.05
CA THR A 6 -3.28 9.41 -30.22
C THR A 6 -2.13 9.70 -31.18
N ARG A 7 -0.90 9.85 -30.67
CA ARG A 7 0.27 10.02 -31.55
C ARG A 7 0.67 8.67 -32.14
N MET A 8 0.77 8.63 -33.47
CA MET A 8 1.27 7.47 -34.20
C MET A 8 2.76 7.30 -33.93
N ARG A 9 3.19 6.09 -33.61
CA ARG A 9 4.61 5.73 -33.61
C ARG A 9 4.83 4.65 -34.65
N LEU A 10 5.69 4.94 -35.61
CA LEU A 10 6.25 3.96 -36.53
C LEU A 10 7.63 3.58 -36.02
N GLY A 11 7.87 2.29 -35.86
CA GLY A 11 9.19 1.74 -35.56
C GLY A 11 9.59 0.72 -36.62
N VAL A 12 10.87 0.40 -36.68
CA VAL A 12 11.41 -0.67 -37.52
C VAL A 12 11.93 -1.77 -36.61
N THR A 13 11.58 -3.02 -36.88
CA THR A 13 12.09 -4.17 -36.12
C THR A 13 13.52 -4.49 -36.53
N GLU A 14 14.16 -5.44 -35.85
CA GLU A 14 15.48 -5.91 -36.27
C GLU A 14 15.45 -6.56 -37.66
N ALA A 15 14.43 -7.38 -37.96
CA ALA A 15 14.22 -7.96 -39.27
C ALA A 15 13.98 -6.88 -40.34
N GLY A 16 13.18 -5.85 -40.03
CA GLY A 16 12.98 -4.70 -40.92
C GLY A 16 14.27 -3.93 -41.18
N ARG A 17 15.12 -3.77 -40.16
CA ARG A 17 16.43 -3.13 -40.29
C ARG A 17 17.37 -3.94 -41.19
N MET A 18 17.41 -5.26 -41.02
CA MET A 18 18.18 -6.15 -41.90
C MET A 18 17.69 -6.08 -43.35
N LEU A 19 16.38 -6.07 -43.56
CA LEU A 19 15.80 -5.94 -44.91
C LEU A 19 16.16 -4.58 -45.54
N LEU A 20 16.08 -3.49 -44.78
CA LEU A 20 16.48 -2.16 -45.25
C LEU A 20 17.97 -2.11 -45.62
N MET A 21 18.84 -2.65 -44.76
CA MET A 21 20.28 -2.74 -45.05
C MET A 21 20.56 -3.60 -46.29
N GLY A 22 19.88 -4.74 -46.41
CA GLY A 22 19.96 -5.59 -47.60
C GLY A 22 19.49 -4.86 -48.86
N THR A 23 18.38 -4.10 -48.78
CA THR A 23 17.86 -3.32 -49.90
C THR A 23 18.85 -2.23 -50.33
N VAL A 24 19.51 -1.56 -49.39
CA VAL A 24 20.57 -0.57 -49.68
C VAL A 24 21.79 -1.25 -50.30
N PHE A 25 22.22 -2.40 -49.75
CA PHE A 25 23.35 -3.15 -50.29
C PHE A 25 23.10 -3.63 -51.72
N PHE A 26 21.94 -4.25 -51.98
CA PHE A 26 21.55 -4.66 -53.33
C PHE A 26 21.33 -3.47 -54.26
N GLY A 27 20.88 -2.33 -53.74
CA GLY A 27 20.79 -1.08 -54.52
C GLY A 27 22.15 -0.57 -54.98
N LEU A 28 23.17 -0.70 -54.13
CA LEU A 28 24.56 -0.35 -54.48
C LEU A 28 25.18 -1.39 -55.42
N ALA A 29 24.99 -2.68 -55.13
CA ALA A 29 25.48 -3.77 -55.95
C ALA A 29 24.85 -3.79 -57.35
N ALA A 30 23.59 -3.34 -57.48
CA ALA A 30 22.88 -3.21 -58.75
C ALA A 30 23.58 -2.25 -59.74
N GLN A 31 24.44 -1.35 -59.26
CA GLN A 31 25.27 -0.47 -60.09
C GLN A 31 26.45 -1.19 -60.75
N LEU A 32 26.93 -2.28 -60.13
CA LEU A 32 28.05 -3.09 -60.65
C LEU A 32 27.56 -4.32 -61.42
N VAL A 33 26.48 -4.94 -60.94
CA VAL A 33 25.88 -6.14 -61.52
C VAL A 33 24.40 -5.85 -61.76
N PRO A 34 23.85 -6.04 -62.97
CA PRO A 34 22.45 -5.72 -63.26
C PRO A 34 21.47 -6.67 -62.55
N ALA A 35 21.30 -6.47 -61.25
CA ALA A 35 20.43 -7.23 -60.34
C ALA A 35 19.14 -6.46 -59.98
N PHE A 36 18.64 -5.64 -60.91
CA PHE A 36 17.48 -4.78 -60.70
C PHE A 36 16.20 -5.54 -60.31
N GLY A 37 16.07 -6.82 -60.72
CA GLY A 37 14.93 -7.67 -60.34
C GLY A 37 14.86 -7.98 -58.85
N VAL A 38 16.00 -8.15 -58.18
CA VAL A 38 16.04 -8.40 -56.72
C VAL A 38 15.70 -7.12 -55.96
N LEU A 39 16.25 -5.98 -56.40
CA LEU A 39 15.97 -4.68 -55.80
C LEU A 39 14.48 -4.30 -55.92
N SER A 40 13.88 -4.49 -57.10
CA SER A 40 12.46 -4.18 -57.30
C SER A 40 11.57 -5.07 -56.43
N ALA A 41 11.87 -6.36 -56.30
CA ALA A 41 11.15 -7.27 -55.41
C ALA A 41 11.21 -6.83 -53.94
N LEU A 42 12.40 -6.46 -53.44
CA LEU A 42 12.58 -5.97 -52.07
C LEU A 42 11.79 -4.67 -51.80
N ILE A 43 11.82 -3.72 -52.75
CA ILE A 43 11.07 -2.47 -52.65
C ILE A 43 9.56 -2.75 -52.63
N VAL A 44 9.07 -3.64 -53.51
CA VAL A 44 7.65 -4.01 -53.56
C VAL A 44 7.21 -4.65 -52.23
N VAL A 45 8.01 -5.52 -51.63
CA VAL A 45 7.72 -6.09 -50.31
C VAL A 45 7.64 -4.99 -49.24
N LEU A 46 8.60 -4.07 -49.21
CA LEU A 46 8.62 -2.97 -48.23
C LEU A 46 7.40 -2.04 -48.38
N LEU A 47 7.04 -1.68 -49.62
CA LEU A 47 5.85 -0.87 -49.90
C LEU A 47 4.56 -1.60 -49.52
N THR A 48 4.49 -2.91 -49.80
CA THR A 48 3.33 -3.73 -49.43
C THR A 48 3.16 -3.78 -47.91
N VAL A 49 4.24 -4.01 -47.17
CA VAL A 49 4.24 -4.01 -45.70
C VAL A 49 3.80 -2.66 -45.15
N LEU A 50 4.34 -1.57 -45.70
CA LEU A 50 3.98 -0.22 -45.28
C LEU A 50 2.50 0.09 -45.55
N ALA A 51 2.01 -0.25 -46.74
CA ALA A 51 0.61 -0.04 -47.13
C ALA A 51 -0.35 -0.89 -46.27
N VAL A 52 -0.08 -2.18 -46.14
CA VAL A 52 -0.91 -3.10 -45.34
C VAL A 52 -0.88 -2.71 -43.86
N GLY A 53 0.29 -2.41 -43.30
CA GLY A 53 0.41 -1.98 -41.90
C GLY A 53 -0.25 -0.62 -41.63
N PHE A 54 -0.26 0.28 -42.61
CA PHE A 54 -0.99 1.55 -42.52
C PHE A 54 -2.52 1.36 -42.56
N VAL A 55 -3.02 0.48 -43.42
CA VAL A 55 -4.46 0.15 -43.53
C VAL A 55 -4.95 -0.61 -42.30
N LEU A 56 -4.19 -1.62 -41.84
CA LEU A 56 -4.50 -2.45 -40.67
C LEU A 56 -3.97 -1.85 -39.36
N ARG A 57 -3.78 -0.53 -39.34
CA ARG A 57 -3.21 0.17 -38.20
C ARG A 57 -4.05 -0.06 -36.93
N PRO A 58 -3.43 -0.48 -35.81
CA PRO A 58 -4.16 -0.71 -34.58
C PRO A 58 -4.66 0.61 -33.98
N ARG A 59 -5.97 0.68 -33.68
CA ARG A 59 -6.57 1.70 -32.81
C ARG A 59 -7.22 1.00 -31.64
N ILE A 60 -6.45 0.82 -30.57
CA ILE A 60 -6.87 0.09 -29.38
C ILE A 60 -7.13 1.08 -28.25
N GLU A 61 -8.32 1.01 -27.68
CA GLU A 61 -8.65 1.64 -26.42
C GLU A 61 -8.25 0.70 -25.28
N VAL A 62 -7.47 1.22 -24.34
CA VAL A 62 -6.98 0.47 -23.19
C VAL A 62 -7.65 1.03 -21.95
N THR A 63 -8.26 0.13 -21.18
CA THR A 63 -8.79 0.43 -19.84
C THR A 63 -8.02 -0.40 -18.83
N ALA A 64 -7.51 0.26 -17.80
CA ALA A 64 -6.75 -0.39 -16.74
C ALA A 64 -7.67 -0.68 -15.55
N HIS A 65 -7.67 -1.94 -15.12
CA HIS A 65 -8.27 -2.40 -13.89
C HIS A 65 -7.11 -2.72 -12.93
N LEU A 66 -6.63 -1.66 -12.27
CA LEU A 66 -5.54 -1.73 -11.32
C LEU A 66 -6.07 -2.30 -9.99
N PRO A 67 -5.30 -3.13 -9.27
CA PRO A 67 -5.61 -3.42 -7.88
C PRO A 67 -5.55 -2.13 -7.05
N ASP A 68 -6.40 -2.03 -6.02
CA ASP A 68 -6.46 -0.85 -5.15
C ASP A 68 -5.11 -0.62 -4.43
N TYR A 69 -4.46 -1.72 -4.03
CA TYR A 69 -3.19 -1.71 -3.30
C TYR A 69 -2.29 -2.87 -3.72
N VAL A 70 -0.97 -2.66 -3.65
CA VAL A 70 0.05 -3.70 -3.85
C VAL A 70 1.05 -3.62 -2.71
N VAL A 71 1.51 -4.74 -2.17
CA VAL A 71 2.56 -4.73 -1.14
C VAL A 71 3.93 -4.68 -1.82
N ALA A 72 4.84 -3.86 -1.30
CA ALA A 72 6.21 -3.81 -1.79
C ALA A 72 6.86 -5.21 -1.81
N GLY A 73 7.66 -5.50 -2.84
CA GLY A 73 8.32 -6.80 -3.05
C GLY A 73 7.41 -7.93 -3.53
N GLN A 74 6.07 -7.78 -3.51
CA GLN A 74 5.15 -8.82 -3.98
C GLN A 74 4.77 -8.67 -5.45
N ASP A 75 4.53 -9.81 -6.10
CA ASP A 75 4.02 -9.87 -7.48
C ASP A 75 2.51 -9.62 -7.50
N ALA A 76 2.09 -8.61 -8.23
CA ALA A 76 0.68 -8.30 -8.44
C ALA A 76 0.30 -8.39 -9.92
N GLN A 77 -0.91 -8.86 -10.18
CA GLN A 77 -1.45 -8.96 -11.54
C GLN A 77 -2.27 -7.72 -11.88
N PHE A 78 -1.84 -7.02 -12.92
CA PHE A 78 -2.48 -5.84 -13.47
C PHE A 78 -3.32 -6.26 -14.66
N ARG A 79 -4.64 -6.06 -14.61
CA ARG A 79 -5.55 -6.45 -15.68
C ARG A 79 -5.84 -5.26 -16.58
N TYR A 80 -5.65 -5.45 -17.88
CA TYR A 80 -5.93 -4.43 -18.89
C TYR A 80 -6.94 -4.99 -19.89
N THR A 81 -8.02 -4.26 -20.12
CA THR A 81 -8.99 -4.60 -21.16
C THR A 81 -8.65 -3.80 -22.41
N LEU A 82 -8.32 -4.51 -23.47
CA LEU A 82 -7.97 -3.99 -24.78
C LEU A 82 -9.18 -4.08 -25.69
N LYS A 83 -9.69 -2.95 -26.17
CA LYS A 83 -10.82 -2.88 -27.09
C LYS A 83 -10.39 -2.33 -28.44
N ASN A 84 -10.63 -3.07 -29.52
CA ASN A 84 -10.37 -2.56 -30.86
C ASN A 84 -11.49 -1.61 -31.29
N VAL A 85 -11.19 -0.32 -31.39
CA VAL A 85 -12.14 0.71 -31.85
C VAL A 85 -12.01 1.01 -33.34
N ALA A 86 -11.11 0.33 -34.05
CA ALA A 86 -11.00 0.42 -35.50
C ALA A 86 -12.11 -0.39 -36.20
N ARG A 87 -12.38 -0.04 -37.47
CA ARG A 87 -13.24 -0.84 -38.36
C ARG A 87 -12.52 -2.03 -39.00
N VAL A 88 -11.23 -2.19 -38.71
CA VAL A 88 -10.35 -3.25 -39.24
C VAL A 88 -9.82 -4.12 -38.11
N PRO A 89 -9.56 -5.42 -38.35
CA PRO A 89 -8.94 -6.29 -37.37
C PRO A 89 -7.50 -5.86 -37.10
N ALA A 90 -7.06 -6.03 -35.86
CA ALA A 90 -5.66 -5.86 -35.47
C ALA A 90 -5.01 -7.24 -35.30
N TYR A 91 -3.80 -7.39 -35.80
CA TYR A 91 -3.01 -8.63 -35.74
C TYR A 91 -1.70 -8.39 -35.02
N ASP A 92 -1.14 -9.45 -34.43
CA ASP A 92 0.16 -9.46 -33.74
C ASP A 92 0.34 -8.25 -32.81
N LEU A 93 -0.64 -8.05 -31.93
CA LEU A 93 -0.66 -6.96 -30.98
C LEU A 93 0.23 -7.26 -29.77
N HIS A 94 1.34 -6.56 -29.68
CA HIS A 94 2.25 -6.56 -28.54
C HIS A 94 1.86 -5.46 -27.54
N VAL A 95 1.80 -5.84 -26.28
CA VAL A 95 1.53 -4.92 -25.16
C VAL A 95 2.85 -4.57 -24.49
N ARG A 96 3.27 -3.30 -24.59
CA ARG A 96 4.55 -2.82 -24.06
C ARG A 96 4.36 -1.58 -23.19
N PHE A 97 4.99 -1.55 -22.04
CA PHE A 97 5.02 -0.35 -21.21
C PHE A 97 6.17 0.57 -21.61
N VAL A 98 5.90 1.88 -21.62
CA VAL A 98 6.89 2.91 -21.94
C VAL A 98 6.92 3.89 -20.77
N GLY A 99 8.09 4.07 -20.17
CA GLY A 99 8.27 5.01 -19.05
C GLY A 99 7.71 4.48 -17.73
N LEU A 100 7.90 3.18 -17.45
CA LEU A 100 7.69 2.65 -16.10
C LEU A 100 8.69 3.31 -15.13
N PRO A 101 8.24 3.69 -13.91
CA PRO A 101 9.15 4.08 -12.85
C PRO A 101 10.19 2.98 -12.57
N GLN A 102 11.43 3.34 -12.24
CA GLN A 102 12.47 2.36 -11.89
C GLN A 102 12.12 1.54 -10.64
N THR A 103 11.20 2.05 -9.82
CA THR A 103 10.64 1.38 -8.65
C THR A 103 9.69 0.24 -9.00
N ILE A 104 9.29 0.07 -10.27
CA ILE A 104 8.33 -0.94 -10.68
C ILE A 104 8.88 -1.75 -11.85
N GLU A 105 8.94 -3.06 -11.63
CA GLU A 105 9.47 -4.01 -12.58
C GLU A 105 8.36 -4.87 -13.17
N GLN A 106 8.43 -5.12 -14.47
CA GLN A 106 7.58 -6.11 -15.12
C GLN A 106 8.26 -7.48 -15.01
N VAL A 107 7.69 -8.38 -14.21
CA VAL A 107 8.21 -9.74 -14.01
C VAL A 107 7.69 -10.70 -15.10
N GLY A 108 6.50 -10.43 -15.64
CA GLY A 108 5.89 -11.23 -16.70
C GLY A 108 6.45 -10.94 -18.09
N GLY A 109 6.43 -11.94 -18.97
CA GLY A 109 6.84 -11.81 -20.38
C GLY A 109 5.99 -10.81 -21.19
N ALA A 110 6.45 -10.51 -22.40
CA ALA A 110 5.69 -9.69 -23.34
C ALA A 110 4.37 -10.38 -23.70
N GLN A 111 3.26 -9.67 -23.53
CA GLN A 111 1.93 -10.19 -23.87
C GLN A 111 1.62 -9.91 -25.34
N MET A 112 1.25 -10.95 -26.07
CA MET A 112 0.91 -10.89 -27.49
C MET A 112 -0.52 -11.39 -27.72
N VAL A 113 -1.32 -10.59 -28.42
CA VAL A 113 -2.64 -10.96 -28.89
C VAL A 113 -2.57 -11.17 -30.39
N ALA A 114 -2.75 -12.42 -30.84
CA ALA A 114 -2.58 -12.79 -32.25
C ALA A 114 -3.59 -12.09 -33.19
N ARG A 115 -4.85 -11.96 -32.75
CA ARG A 115 -5.91 -11.31 -33.51
C ARG A 115 -6.92 -10.67 -32.56
N LEU A 116 -7.36 -9.47 -32.90
CA LEU A 116 -8.47 -8.77 -32.26
C LEU A 116 -9.37 -8.15 -33.33
N GLY A 117 -10.59 -8.67 -33.47
CA GLY A 117 -11.58 -8.24 -34.44
C GLY A 117 -12.07 -6.80 -34.21
N PRO A 118 -12.74 -6.19 -35.20
CA PRO A 118 -13.34 -4.86 -35.03
C PRO A 118 -14.38 -4.86 -33.91
N GLY A 119 -14.26 -3.95 -32.95
CA GLY A 119 -15.18 -3.85 -31.80
C GLY A 119 -14.96 -4.91 -30.70
N GLU A 120 -14.08 -5.89 -30.92
CA GLU A 120 -13.79 -6.95 -29.97
C GLU A 120 -12.95 -6.42 -28.80
N SER A 121 -13.19 -7.00 -27.61
CA SER A 121 -12.45 -6.72 -26.38
C SER A 121 -11.77 -7.98 -25.89
N THR A 122 -10.52 -7.86 -25.44
CA THR A 122 -9.78 -8.95 -24.79
C THR A 122 -9.14 -8.46 -23.50
N GLU A 123 -8.98 -9.36 -22.52
CA GLU A 123 -8.29 -9.06 -21.26
C GLU A 123 -6.87 -9.59 -21.29
N VAL A 124 -5.93 -8.74 -20.87
CA VAL A 124 -4.52 -9.09 -20.74
C VAL A 124 -4.09 -8.84 -19.30
N ALA A 125 -3.51 -9.87 -18.68
CA ALA A 125 -2.93 -9.79 -17.35
C ALA A 125 -1.41 -9.62 -17.46
N VAL A 126 -0.86 -8.63 -16.76
CA VAL A 126 0.58 -8.38 -16.67
C VAL A 126 1.00 -8.46 -15.22
N THR A 127 1.98 -9.30 -14.92
CA THR A 127 2.57 -9.39 -13.58
C THR A 127 3.64 -8.33 -13.40
N MET A 128 3.49 -7.50 -12.39
CA MET A 128 4.41 -6.43 -12.04
C MET A 128 4.77 -6.53 -10.55
N ARG A 129 6.01 -6.14 -10.22
CA ARG A 129 6.54 -6.08 -8.86
C ARG A 129 6.95 -4.65 -8.54
N ALA A 130 6.35 -4.08 -7.50
CA ALA A 130 6.78 -2.81 -6.97
C ALA A 130 7.90 -3.04 -5.94
N ARG A 131 9.04 -2.40 -6.12
CA ARG A 131 10.20 -2.52 -5.21
C ARG A 131 10.07 -1.59 -4.00
N ARG A 132 9.51 -0.39 -4.21
CA ARG A 132 9.42 0.68 -3.21
C ARG A 132 7.99 1.03 -2.88
N ARG A 133 7.72 1.28 -1.58
CA ARG A 133 6.41 1.78 -1.12
C ARG A 133 6.11 3.19 -1.64
N GLY A 134 4.85 3.58 -1.59
CA GLY A 134 4.37 4.92 -1.94
C GLY A 134 3.46 4.97 -3.17
N ASN A 135 3.11 6.18 -3.56
CA ASN A 135 2.20 6.43 -4.67
C ASN A 135 2.97 6.53 -5.98
N HIS A 136 2.72 5.59 -6.89
CA HIS A 136 3.39 5.51 -8.18
C HIS A 136 2.39 5.79 -9.32
N LEU A 137 2.85 6.52 -10.33
CA LEU A 137 2.08 6.76 -11.54
C LEU A 137 2.39 5.69 -12.59
N ILE A 138 1.43 4.81 -12.86
CA ILE A 138 1.56 3.73 -13.85
C ILE A 138 1.05 4.22 -15.21
N PRO A 139 1.90 4.30 -16.24
CA PRO A 139 1.42 4.57 -17.58
C PRO A 139 0.56 3.41 -18.10
N LEU A 140 -0.47 3.72 -18.88
CA LEU A 140 -1.18 2.68 -19.64
C LEU A 140 -0.20 1.98 -20.61
N PRO A 141 -0.35 0.66 -20.83
CA PRO A 141 0.48 -0.03 -21.79
C PRO A 141 0.21 0.49 -23.20
N MET A 142 1.28 0.54 -24.00
CA MET A 142 1.24 0.85 -25.41
C MET A 142 0.98 -0.41 -26.21
N CYS A 143 -0.07 -0.40 -27.02
CA CYS A 143 -0.34 -1.47 -27.98
C CYS A 143 0.37 -1.18 -29.30
N GLN A 144 1.15 -2.15 -29.77
CA GLN A 144 1.90 -2.09 -31.03
C GLN A 144 1.59 -3.32 -31.88
N SER A 145 1.37 -3.15 -33.17
CA SER A 145 1.27 -4.26 -34.12
C SER A 145 2.55 -4.37 -34.92
N SER A 146 3.08 -5.59 -35.05
CA SER A 146 4.20 -5.90 -35.94
C SER A 146 3.75 -6.49 -37.29
N PHE A 147 2.45 -6.45 -37.58
CA PHE A 147 1.89 -7.04 -38.79
C PHE A 147 1.98 -6.07 -40.00
N PRO A 148 2.29 -6.55 -41.22
CA PRO A 148 2.67 -7.93 -41.59
C PRO A 148 4.19 -8.20 -41.52
N PHE A 149 4.55 -9.48 -41.42
CA PHE A 149 5.92 -10.02 -41.50
C PHE A 149 6.93 -9.55 -40.44
N ASN A 150 6.50 -8.89 -39.37
CA ASN A 150 7.37 -8.42 -38.29
C ASN A 150 8.52 -7.52 -38.78
N LEU A 151 8.28 -6.68 -39.79
CA LEU A 151 9.27 -5.75 -40.36
C LEU A 151 9.11 -4.31 -39.84
N LEU A 152 7.85 -3.87 -39.68
CA LEU A 152 7.50 -2.54 -39.18
C LEU A 152 6.62 -2.68 -37.95
N VAL A 153 6.72 -1.70 -37.05
CA VAL A 153 5.92 -1.63 -35.83
C VAL A 153 5.01 -0.42 -35.88
N PHE A 154 3.71 -0.65 -35.87
CA PHE A 154 2.68 0.39 -35.83
C PHE A 154 2.09 0.48 -34.43
N GLY A 155 2.35 1.59 -33.75
CA GLY A 155 1.93 1.82 -32.37
C GLY A 155 1.05 3.04 -32.19
N SER A 156 0.24 2.96 -31.14
CA SER A 156 -0.60 4.06 -30.65
C SER A 156 -0.15 4.42 -29.23
N HIS A 157 0.34 5.65 -29.04
CA HIS A 157 0.76 6.12 -27.72
C HIS A 157 -0.33 6.95 -27.04
N ARG A 158 -0.73 6.55 -25.84
CA ARG A 158 -1.56 7.33 -24.92
C ARG A 158 -0.72 7.83 -23.75
N LYS A 159 -1.05 9.02 -23.24
CA LYS A 159 -0.32 9.65 -22.12
C LYS A 159 -1.01 9.47 -20.77
N ASP A 160 -2.12 8.73 -20.73
CA ASP A 160 -2.89 8.55 -19.52
C ASP A 160 -2.10 7.68 -18.52
N LYS A 161 -2.17 8.06 -17.24
CA LYS A 161 -1.50 7.38 -16.14
C LYS A 161 -2.53 7.04 -15.07
N GLY A 162 -2.48 5.81 -14.57
CA GLY A 162 -3.17 5.41 -13.35
C GLY A 162 -2.31 5.70 -12.12
N THR A 163 -2.96 5.84 -10.96
CA THR A 163 -2.25 5.93 -9.67
C THR A 163 -2.32 4.57 -9.01
N LEU A 164 -1.19 4.09 -8.49
CA LEU A 164 -1.06 2.85 -7.74
C LEU A 164 -0.45 3.17 -6.38
N THR A 165 -1.12 2.76 -5.31
CA THR A 165 -0.58 2.85 -3.95
C THR A 165 0.11 1.54 -3.59
N VAL A 166 1.41 1.63 -3.31
CA VAL A 166 2.23 0.50 -2.89
C VAL A 166 2.42 0.57 -1.37
N LEU A 167 1.83 -0.38 -0.65
CA LEU A 167 1.91 -0.50 0.80
C LEU A 167 3.29 -0.99 1.24
N PRO A 168 3.73 -0.63 2.46
CA PRO A 168 4.91 -1.25 3.06
C PRO A 168 4.70 -2.76 3.23
N VAL A 169 5.80 -3.50 3.30
CA VAL A 169 5.76 -4.91 3.71
C VAL A 169 5.26 -4.98 5.15
N PHE A 170 4.46 -5.98 5.48
CA PHE A 170 4.03 -6.24 6.84
C PHE A 170 3.84 -7.73 7.09
N TYR A 171 3.94 -8.11 8.36
CA TYR A 171 3.85 -9.48 8.82
C TYR A 171 2.84 -9.60 9.95
N GLN A 172 2.30 -10.80 10.14
CA GLN A 172 1.53 -11.09 11.34
C GLN A 172 2.49 -11.40 12.49
N LEU A 173 2.47 -10.56 13.52
CA LEU A 173 3.32 -10.65 14.69
C LEU A 173 2.63 -11.44 15.80
N GLN A 174 3.42 -12.20 16.54
CA GLN A 174 2.98 -12.81 17.79
C GLN A 174 3.27 -11.83 18.93
N MET A 175 2.32 -10.95 19.20
CA MET A 175 2.50 -9.92 20.22
C MET A 175 1.52 -10.07 21.38
N ARG A 176 2.01 -9.93 22.60
CA ARG A 176 1.21 -9.94 23.83
C ARG A 176 1.15 -8.54 24.42
N LEU A 177 0.13 -7.79 24.03
CA LEU A 177 -0.16 -6.52 24.66
C LEU A 177 -0.50 -6.76 26.15
N ALA A 178 0.22 -6.14 27.08
CA ALA A 178 0.30 -6.54 28.48
C ALA A 178 -1.02 -6.45 29.27
N ARG A 179 -2.05 -5.79 28.72
CA ARG A 179 -3.41 -5.72 29.28
C ARG A 179 -4.50 -6.32 28.39
N LEU A 180 -4.15 -7.26 27.52
CA LEU A 180 -5.14 -8.17 26.94
C LEU A 180 -5.62 -9.22 27.95
N SER A 181 -4.86 -9.47 29.02
CA SER A 181 -5.24 -10.37 30.11
C SER A 181 -5.95 -9.62 31.26
N GLY A 182 -7.28 -9.67 31.24
CA GLY A 182 -8.07 -9.97 32.44
C GLY A 182 -8.24 -8.94 33.57
N GLN A 183 -7.66 -7.75 33.58
CA GLN A 183 -8.02 -6.74 34.58
C GLN A 183 -9.00 -5.72 34.01
N GLY A 184 -10.28 -6.10 34.09
CA GLY A 184 -11.39 -5.21 33.82
C GLY A 184 -11.29 -3.94 34.66
N ARG A 185 -11.52 -2.80 34.00
CA ARG A 185 -12.00 -1.59 34.68
C ARG A 185 -13.39 -1.87 35.26
N SER A 186 -13.45 -2.63 36.33
CA SER A 186 -14.59 -2.62 37.23
C SER A 186 -14.37 -1.47 38.19
N GLY A 187 -15.19 -0.43 38.08
CA GLY A 187 -15.24 0.64 39.08
C GLY A 187 -14.62 1.98 38.65
N VAL A 188 -15.18 2.63 37.64
CA VAL A 188 -15.34 4.10 37.72
C VAL A 188 -16.75 4.42 37.23
N ALA A 189 -17.63 4.73 38.17
CA ALA A 189 -18.88 5.39 37.88
C ALA A 189 -18.58 6.82 37.39
N GLY A 190 -19.22 7.21 36.28
CA GLY A 190 -19.35 8.60 35.85
C GLY A 190 -18.64 8.93 34.54
N PHE A 191 -19.39 9.02 33.45
CA PHE A 191 -19.78 10.32 32.89
C PHE A 191 -21.06 10.12 32.09
N ALA A 192 -22.12 10.81 32.51
CA ALA A 192 -23.39 10.86 31.80
C ALA A 192 -23.26 11.74 30.56
N GLY A 193 -23.91 11.34 29.46
CA GLY A 193 -24.25 12.27 28.39
C GLY A 193 -23.49 12.10 27.08
N ARG A 194 -23.50 10.90 26.49
CA ARG A 194 -23.58 10.76 25.03
C ARG A 194 -24.14 9.39 24.71
N ALA A 195 -24.90 9.29 23.62
CA ALA A 195 -25.50 8.06 23.14
C ALA A 195 -24.41 7.01 22.86
N GLU A 196 -24.01 6.28 23.89
CA GLU A 196 -23.15 5.12 23.81
C GLU A 196 -23.99 3.96 23.30
N VAL A 197 -23.45 3.27 22.30
CA VAL A 197 -23.95 1.98 21.85
C VAL A 197 -24.16 1.14 23.10
N SER A 198 -25.39 0.70 23.33
CA SER A 198 -25.70 -0.14 24.48
C SER A 198 -24.82 -1.37 24.41
N PRO A 199 -24.00 -1.66 25.44
CA PRO A 199 -23.09 -2.79 25.40
C PRO A 199 -23.90 -4.06 25.16
N GLU A 200 -23.37 -4.98 24.34
CA GLU A 200 -24.10 -6.20 23.98
C GLU A 200 -24.33 -7.05 25.22
N TYR A 201 -25.52 -7.65 25.35
CA TYR A 201 -25.88 -8.45 26.50
C TYR A 201 -25.08 -9.76 26.50
N ALA A 202 -24.21 -9.97 27.49
CA ALA A 202 -23.39 -11.17 27.60
C ALA A 202 -24.10 -12.31 28.36
N GLY A 203 -24.96 -11.97 29.33
CA GLY A 203 -25.68 -12.97 30.13
C GLY A 203 -26.14 -12.48 31.50
N ASN A 204 -26.46 -13.41 32.39
CA ASN A 204 -26.83 -13.14 33.77
C ASN A 204 -25.83 -13.79 34.72
N ARG A 205 -25.51 -13.11 35.83
CA ARG A 205 -24.85 -13.71 36.99
C ARG A 205 -25.67 -13.52 38.27
N PRO A 206 -25.42 -14.29 39.35
CA PRO A 206 -26.02 -14.03 40.65
C PRO A 206 -25.70 -12.61 41.14
N PHE A 207 -26.69 -11.94 41.74
CA PHE A 207 -26.52 -10.63 42.35
C PHE A 207 -25.62 -10.72 43.58
N LEU A 208 -24.63 -9.83 43.64
CA LEU A 208 -23.72 -9.71 44.79
C LEU A 208 -24.02 -8.42 45.56
N PRO A 209 -23.86 -8.44 46.90
CA PRO A 209 -23.95 -7.21 47.71
C PRO A 209 -22.96 -6.16 47.20
N GLY A 210 -23.46 -5.02 46.72
CA GLY A 210 -22.66 -3.96 46.08
C GLY A 210 -22.96 -3.74 44.59
N ASP A 211 -23.68 -4.67 43.95
CA ASP A 211 -24.15 -4.50 42.58
C ASP A 211 -25.16 -3.35 42.47
N SER A 212 -25.10 -2.61 41.36
CA SER A 212 -26.05 -1.52 41.10
C SER A 212 -27.47 -2.08 40.92
N PRO A 213 -28.48 -1.57 41.65
CA PRO A 213 -29.87 -1.99 41.49
C PRO A 213 -30.43 -1.77 40.07
N ARG A 214 -29.83 -0.85 39.30
CA ARG A 214 -30.22 -0.56 37.92
C ARG A 214 -29.83 -1.67 36.92
N ARG A 215 -28.90 -2.55 37.31
CA ARG A 215 -28.45 -3.67 36.46
C ARG A 215 -29.17 -4.99 36.78
N ILE A 216 -30.18 -4.98 37.63
CA ILE A 216 -30.94 -6.20 37.95
C ILE A 216 -31.73 -6.65 36.71
N ASP A 217 -31.63 -7.93 36.40
CA ASP A 217 -32.50 -8.57 35.42
C ASP A 217 -33.74 -9.13 36.09
N THR A 218 -34.82 -8.35 36.05
CA THR A 218 -36.10 -8.75 36.63
C THR A 218 -36.68 -10.00 35.95
N ARG A 219 -36.38 -10.24 34.67
CA ARG A 219 -36.89 -11.39 33.92
C ARG A 219 -36.13 -12.67 34.27
N ALA A 220 -34.81 -12.58 34.42
CA ALA A 220 -34.02 -13.72 34.89
C ALA A 220 -34.28 -14.03 36.36
N TRP A 221 -34.44 -13.00 37.21
CA TRP A 221 -34.82 -13.19 38.62
C TRP A 221 -36.17 -13.90 38.75
N ALA A 222 -37.17 -13.49 37.98
CA ALA A 222 -38.48 -14.16 37.98
C ALA A 222 -38.41 -15.64 37.56
N ARG A 223 -37.49 -16.01 36.66
CA ARG A 223 -37.32 -17.40 36.19
C ARG A 223 -36.51 -18.28 37.14
N LEU A 224 -35.47 -17.72 37.73
CA LEU A 224 -34.49 -18.46 38.53
C LEU A 224 -34.78 -18.40 40.03
N SER A 225 -35.76 -17.58 40.45
CA SER A 225 -36.09 -17.33 41.87
C SER A 225 -34.93 -16.84 42.74
N VAL A 226 -33.84 -16.40 42.11
CA VAL A 226 -32.65 -15.83 42.75
C VAL A 226 -32.32 -14.50 42.06
N PRO A 227 -31.98 -13.43 42.80
CA PRO A 227 -31.65 -12.15 42.20
C PRO A 227 -30.47 -12.27 41.22
N ALA A 228 -30.64 -11.74 40.02
CA ALA A 228 -29.67 -11.84 38.93
C ALA A 228 -29.30 -10.45 38.39
N THR A 229 -28.02 -10.24 38.12
CA THR A 229 -27.46 -9.02 37.53
C THR A 229 -27.19 -9.25 36.04
N LYS A 230 -27.61 -8.32 35.19
CA LYS A 230 -27.27 -8.31 33.76
C LYS A 230 -25.76 -8.07 33.60
N GLU A 231 -25.10 -9.01 32.96
CA GLU A 231 -23.75 -8.84 32.46
C GLU A 231 -23.82 -8.40 31.00
N TYR A 232 -23.08 -7.35 30.71
CA TYR A 232 -22.91 -6.86 29.36
C TYR A 232 -21.48 -7.16 28.95
N HIS A 233 -21.27 -7.56 27.70
CA HIS A 233 -19.95 -7.55 27.09
C HIS A 233 -19.50 -6.11 27.15
N ASN A 234 -18.50 -5.84 27.99
CA ASN A 234 -17.89 -4.54 28.02
C ASN A 234 -16.90 -4.51 26.85
N ASP A 235 -17.44 -4.39 25.64
CA ASP A 235 -16.74 -3.87 24.47
C ASP A 235 -16.48 -2.38 24.71
N ALA A 236 -15.87 -2.04 25.86
CA ALA A 236 -15.07 -0.84 25.92
C ALA A 236 -13.91 -1.12 24.97
N ASP A 237 -14.17 -0.85 23.69
CA ASP A 237 -13.26 -0.92 22.57
C ASP A 237 -11.86 -0.57 23.09
N ARG A 238 -11.00 -1.58 23.20
CA ARG A 238 -9.64 -1.38 23.71
C ARG A 238 -8.97 -0.46 22.69
N CYS A 239 -8.82 0.82 23.01
CA CYS A 239 -8.28 1.79 22.06
C CYS A 239 -6.76 1.86 22.21
N ALA A 240 -6.06 1.72 21.09
CA ALA A 240 -4.63 1.88 20.99
C ALA A 240 -4.28 3.15 20.22
N ALA A 241 -3.13 3.73 20.57
CA ALA A 241 -2.46 4.76 19.78
C ALA A 241 -1.13 4.23 19.25
N LEU A 242 -0.85 4.50 17.97
CA LEU A 242 0.44 4.20 17.36
C LEU A 242 1.24 5.48 17.20
N VAL A 243 2.53 5.43 17.52
CA VAL A 243 3.46 6.55 17.38
C VAL A 243 4.66 6.07 16.59
N LEU A 244 4.87 6.64 15.40
CA LEU A 244 5.99 6.36 14.51
C LEU A 244 6.89 7.59 14.41
N ASP A 245 8.16 7.44 14.80
CA ASP A 245 9.20 8.43 14.55
C ASP A 245 9.73 8.32 13.11
N THR A 246 9.82 9.46 12.43
CA THR A 246 10.31 9.54 11.05
C THR A 246 11.62 10.33 10.92
N ARG A 247 12.26 10.66 12.05
CA ARG A 247 13.46 11.53 12.09
C ARG A 247 14.75 10.76 11.82
N ILE A 248 15.52 11.20 10.81
CA ILE A 248 16.70 10.48 10.30
C ILE A 248 18.06 11.15 10.61
N ARG A 249 19.14 10.33 10.63
CA ARG A 249 20.56 10.71 10.80
C ARG A 249 20.95 11.94 9.95
N PRO A 250 21.33 13.13 10.44
CA PRO A 250 21.89 14.13 9.53
C PRO A 250 23.25 13.68 8.93
N ASP A 251 23.94 12.72 9.56
CA ASP A 251 25.23 12.18 9.11
C ASP A 251 25.11 11.15 7.97
N ARG A 252 23.99 10.44 7.86
CA ARG A 252 23.64 9.57 6.74
C ARG A 252 23.23 10.44 5.55
N LYS A 253 24.24 10.96 4.84
CA LYS A 253 24.08 11.68 3.57
C LYS A 253 23.16 10.89 2.63
N ARG A 254 22.08 11.53 2.22
CA ARG A 254 21.16 11.07 1.16
C ARG A 254 21.90 11.04 -0.18
N THR A 255 22.47 9.91 -0.58
CA THR A 255 22.99 9.69 -1.93
C THR A 255 21.82 9.40 -2.89
N GLY A 256 21.02 10.42 -3.19
CA GLY A 256 19.95 10.32 -4.18
C GLY A 256 18.64 9.70 -3.65
N ASP A 257 18.07 8.79 -4.43
CA ASP A 257 16.76 8.14 -4.21
C ASP A 257 16.88 6.84 -3.37
N GLU A 258 18.03 6.63 -2.71
CA GLU A 258 18.32 5.48 -1.86
C GLU A 258 17.37 5.39 -0.66
N GLU A 259 16.88 4.18 -0.39
CA GLU A 259 16.00 3.86 0.73
C GLU A 259 16.80 3.85 2.04
N ILE A 260 16.20 4.38 3.11
CA ILE A 260 16.79 4.38 4.45
C ILE A 260 16.27 3.12 5.16
N PRO A 261 17.11 2.08 5.35
CA PRO A 261 16.63 0.78 5.79
C PRO A 261 15.98 0.82 7.18
N GLU A 262 16.42 1.71 8.07
CA GLU A 262 15.83 1.86 9.40
C GLU A 262 14.41 2.45 9.32
N LEU A 263 14.19 3.42 8.43
CA LEU A 263 12.87 3.99 8.23
C LEU A 263 11.94 2.97 7.56
N GLU A 264 12.41 2.27 6.51
CA GLU A 264 11.64 1.19 5.87
C GLU A 264 11.26 0.11 6.89
N ALA A 265 12.19 -0.27 7.77
CA ALA A 265 11.93 -1.21 8.85
C ALA A 265 10.93 -0.67 9.89
N ALA A 266 11.07 0.58 10.35
CA ALA A 266 10.12 1.17 11.29
C ALA A 266 8.71 1.28 10.72
N VAL A 267 8.59 1.63 9.44
CA VAL A 267 7.30 1.67 8.71
C VAL A 267 6.72 0.25 8.58
N SER A 268 7.55 -0.73 8.21
CA SER A 268 7.15 -2.15 8.13
C SER A 268 6.70 -2.71 9.48
N LEU A 269 7.42 -2.38 10.55
CA LEU A 269 7.06 -2.75 11.92
C LEU A 269 5.73 -2.11 12.33
N CYS A 270 5.53 -0.82 12.05
CA CYS A 270 4.29 -0.12 12.34
C CYS A 270 3.10 -0.74 11.60
N ALA A 271 3.29 -1.07 10.32
CA ALA A 271 2.28 -1.74 9.52
C ALA A 271 1.96 -3.14 10.07
N SER A 272 2.99 -3.88 10.48
CA SER A 272 2.86 -5.23 11.06
C SER A 272 2.14 -5.21 12.42
N ILE A 273 2.46 -4.26 13.28
CA ILE A 273 1.80 -4.05 14.57
C ILE A 273 0.34 -3.69 14.35
N ALA A 274 0.04 -2.68 13.52
CA ALA A 274 -1.34 -2.29 13.20
C ALA A 274 -2.16 -3.46 12.68
N PHE A 275 -1.57 -4.29 11.80
CA PHE A 275 -2.22 -5.49 11.27
C PHE A 275 -2.44 -6.58 12.32
N SER A 276 -1.53 -6.74 13.28
CA SER A 276 -1.58 -7.81 14.27
C SER A 276 -2.54 -7.50 15.40
N ILE A 277 -2.54 -6.26 15.89
CA ILE A 277 -3.39 -5.83 17.01
C ILE A 277 -4.84 -5.57 16.61
N GLN A 278 -5.14 -5.47 15.31
CA GLN A 278 -6.47 -5.13 14.80
C GLN A 278 -7.59 -6.05 15.32
N ARG A 279 -7.28 -7.29 15.71
CA ARG A 279 -8.30 -8.22 16.23
C ARG A 279 -8.65 -7.95 17.69
N ASP A 280 -7.72 -7.36 18.43
CA ASP A 280 -7.79 -7.24 19.89
C ASP A 280 -7.99 -5.80 20.36
N CYS A 281 -7.60 -4.81 19.55
CA CYS A 281 -7.73 -3.39 19.87
C CYS A 281 -8.04 -2.51 18.64
N LEU A 282 -8.73 -1.40 18.88
CA LEU A 282 -9.03 -0.36 17.91
C LEU A 282 -7.88 0.65 17.88
N VAL A 283 -7.14 0.76 16.77
CA VAL A 283 -6.25 1.92 16.59
C VAL A 283 -7.09 3.14 16.24
N GLU A 284 -7.25 4.06 17.19
CA GLU A 284 -8.05 5.29 17.01
C GLU A 284 -7.17 6.50 16.69
N TRP A 285 -5.93 6.53 17.16
CA TRP A 285 -4.97 7.60 16.88
C TRP A 285 -3.68 7.04 16.32
N PHE A 286 -3.15 7.71 15.30
CA PHE A 286 -1.87 7.37 14.70
C PHE A 286 -1.05 8.64 14.49
N LEU A 287 0.08 8.74 15.17
CA LEU A 287 1.06 9.81 15.00
C LEU A 287 2.15 9.32 14.05
N ALA A 288 2.14 9.81 12.81
CA ALA A 288 3.13 9.49 11.78
C ALA A 288 4.09 10.67 11.61
N GLY A 289 5.20 10.67 12.33
CA GLY A 289 6.10 11.81 12.39
C GLY A 289 5.40 13.06 12.94
N PRO A 290 5.27 14.15 12.16
CA PRO A 290 4.58 15.37 12.60
C PRO A 290 3.04 15.32 12.43
N GLU A 291 2.49 14.30 11.78
CA GLU A 291 1.06 14.26 11.46
C GLU A 291 0.29 13.36 12.42
N LEU A 292 -0.68 13.94 13.13
CA LEU A 292 -1.62 13.18 13.96
C LEU A 292 -2.89 12.87 13.16
N HIS A 293 -3.14 11.58 12.93
CA HIS A 293 -4.34 11.08 12.29
C HIS A 293 -5.34 10.58 13.34
N ASP A 294 -6.53 11.17 13.32
CA ASP A 294 -7.64 10.81 14.20
C ASP A 294 -8.72 10.04 13.41
N PHE A 295 -8.85 8.75 13.73
CA PHE A 295 -9.84 7.87 13.09
C PHE A 295 -11.19 7.85 13.82
N THR A 296 -11.33 8.56 14.95
CA THR A 296 -12.60 8.68 15.68
C THR A 296 -13.60 9.55 14.94
N VAL A 297 -13.12 10.56 14.20
CA VAL A 297 -13.96 11.49 13.41
C VAL A 297 -14.48 10.83 12.13
N SER A 298 -13.73 9.89 11.55
CA SER A 298 -14.10 9.15 10.34
C SER A 298 -15.16 8.07 10.57
N ARG A 299 -15.91 8.09 11.69
CA ARG A 299 -17.05 7.21 11.99
C ARG A 299 -18.20 7.22 10.94
N GLY A 300 -18.08 8.00 9.86
CA GLY A 300 -19.01 8.00 8.73
C GLY A 300 -18.38 8.32 7.35
N ARG A 301 -17.06 8.42 7.22
CA ARG A 301 -16.41 8.67 5.91
C ARG A 301 -15.58 7.45 5.52
N PRO A 302 -15.89 6.75 4.42
CA PRO A 302 -14.98 5.73 3.91
C PRO A 302 -13.62 6.37 3.67
N ALA A 303 -12.54 5.68 4.02
CA ALA A 303 -11.19 6.03 3.57
C ALA A 303 -11.23 6.29 2.05
N LEU A 304 -10.37 7.18 1.56
CA LEU A 304 -10.42 7.71 0.20
C LEU A 304 -10.16 6.58 -0.83
N GLY A 305 -11.19 5.78 -1.17
CA GLY A 305 -11.07 4.58 -2.00
C GLY A 305 -11.78 3.33 -1.46
N ALA A 306 -12.19 3.31 -0.18
CA ALA A 306 -12.86 2.15 0.41
C ALA A 306 -14.30 1.98 -0.12
N ARG A 307 -14.54 0.96 -0.96
CA ARG A 307 -15.89 0.54 -1.37
C ARG A 307 -16.70 0.10 -0.14
N ALA A 308 -17.96 0.54 -0.10
CA ALA A 308 -18.91 0.22 0.96
C ALA A 308 -19.06 -1.31 1.16
N GLY A 309 -18.85 -1.80 2.38
CA GLY A 309 -19.15 -3.19 2.75
C GLY A 309 -18.16 -3.92 3.67
N ARG A 310 -16.98 -3.35 3.98
CA ARG A 310 -16.02 -3.99 4.92
C ARG A 310 -16.27 -3.63 6.38
N ALA A 311 -15.95 -4.57 7.28
CA ALA A 311 -15.99 -4.36 8.72
C ALA A 311 -15.15 -3.13 9.11
N ARG A 312 -15.66 -2.32 10.05
CA ARG A 312 -15.07 -1.04 10.49
C ARG A 312 -13.60 -1.14 10.86
N GLN A 313 -13.18 -2.32 11.35
CA GLN A 313 -11.82 -2.60 11.78
C GLN A 313 -10.81 -2.72 10.64
N GLY A 314 -11.14 -3.49 9.60
CA GLY A 314 -10.26 -3.68 8.46
C GLY A 314 -10.01 -2.37 7.71
N ALA A 315 -11.04 -1.51 7.62
CA ALA A 315 -10.92 -0.21 6.97
C ALA A 315 -9.91 0.74 7.65
N ARG A 316 -9.67 0.61 8.97
CA ARG A 316 -8.70 1.46 9.68
C ARG A 316 -7.28 1.00 9.47
N VAL A 317 -7.04 -0.31 9.49
CA VAL A 317 -5.71 -0.87 9.20
C VAL A 317 -5.29 -0.54 7.77
N GLU A 318 -6.22 -0.67 6.82
CA GLU A 318 -5.99 -0.23 5.43
C GLU A 318 -5.59 1.25 5.37
N ALA A 319 -6.30 2.14 6.08
CA ALA A 319 -5.96 3.56 6.13
C ALA A 319 -4.59 3.83 6.77
N ILE A 320 -4.23 3.11 7.83
CA ILE A 320 -2.89 3.21 8.46
C ILE A 320 -1.81 2.77 7.47
N HIS A 321 -2.01 1.65 6.77
CA HIS A 321 -1.06 1.17 5.75
C HIS A 321 -0.93 2.14 4.59
N GLU A 322 -2.02 2.78 4.17
CA GLU A 322 -2.02 3.80 3.13
C GLU A 322 -1.24 5.06 3.56
N ILE A 323 -1.45 5.53 4.79
CA ILE A 323 -0.66 6.64 5.35
C ILE A 323 0.82 6.25 5.37
N LEU A 324 1.15 5.07 5.92
CA LEU A 324 2.51 4.53 6.00
C LEU A 324 3.18 4.40 4.62
N ALA A 325 2.43 4.12 3.56
CA ALA A 325 2.94 4.11 2.19
C ALA A 325 3.51 5.48 1.80
N THR A 326 2.89 6.58 2.25
CA THR A 326 3.26 7.95 1.90
C THR A 326 4.25 8.62 2.87
N VAL A 327 4.54 7.99 4.01
CA VAL A 327 5.45 8.54 5.02
C VAL A 327 6.86 8.72 4.45
N ALA A 328 7.35 9.96 4.53
CA ALA A 328 8.69 10.37 4.13
C ALA A 328 9.60 10.62 5.35
N PRO A 329 10.93 10.48 5.20
CA PRO A 329 11.87 10.87 6.24
C PRO A 329 11.78 12.37 6.52
N ALA A 330 11.81 12.74 7.80
CA ALA A 330 11.93 14.12 8.24
C ALA A 330 13.31 14.37 8.86
N GLU A 331 13.87 15.56 8.66
CA GLU A 331 15.11 15.96 9.35
C GLU A 331 14.82 16.35 10.80
N ASN A 332 13.76 17.15 11.00
CA ASN A 332 13.27 17.51 12.31
C ASN A 332 11.80 17.96 12.24
N TYR A 333 11.07 17.84 13.35
CA TYR A 333 9.73 18.41 13.51
C TYR A 333 9.43 18.70 14.98
N ASP A 334 8.52 19.65 15.21
CA ASP A 334 8.03 20.01 16.54
C ASP A 334 7.03 18.96 17.03
N LEU A 335 7.49 18.10 17.96
CA LEU A 335 6.65 17.07 18.57
C LEU A 335 5.72 17.64 19.64
N ASP A 336 5.99 18.81 20.22
CA ASP A 336 5.26 19.30 21.39
C ASP A 336 3.80 19.59 21.07
N ARG A 337 3.53 20.14 19.87
CA ARG A 337 2.17 20.43 19.40
C ARG A 337 1.34 19.15 19.19
N THR A 338 1.93 18.14 18.57
CA THR A 338 1.25 16.89 18.23
C THR A 338 1.12 15.97 19.45
N ALA A 339 2.13 15.97 20.32
CA ALA A 339 2.12 15.36 21.65
C ALA A 339 0.99 15.93 22.51
N ALA A 340 0.81 17.26 22.57
CA ALA A 340 -0.26 17.88 23.32
C ALA A 340 -1.65 17.45 22.81
N ALA A 341 -1.82 17.39 21.48
CA ALA A 341 -3.05 16.90 20.86
C ALA A 341 -3.34 15.43 21.22
N LEU A 342 -2.33 14.56 21.16
CA LEU A 342 -2.47 13.15 21.56
C LEU A 342 -2.76 13.01 23.06
N THR A 343 -2.11 13.83 23.90
CA THR A 343 -2.26 13.79 25.37
C THR A 343 -3.70 14.05 25.82
N SER A 344 -4.42 14.94 25.12
CA SER A 344 -5.85 15.20 25.40
C SER A 344 -6.73 13.94 25.29
N HIS A 345 -6.27 12.92 24.57
CA HIS A 345 -6.98 11.68 24.31
C HIS A 345 -6.54 10.50 25.20
N PHE A 346 -5.51 10.66 26.05
CA PHE A 346 -4.99 9.55 26.88
C PHE A 346 -6.01 8.90 27.80
N HIS A 347 -7.05 9.63 28.23
CA HIS A 347 -8.14 9.07 29.04
C HIS A 347 -8.94 7.94 28.33
N ARG A 348 -8.86 7.85 27.00
CA ARG A 348 -9.48 6.82 26.16
C ARG A 348 -8.51 5.73 25.73
N ILE A 349 -7.21 6.03 25.75
CA ILE A 349 -6.19 5.14 25.23
C ILE A 349 -5.79 4.14 26.31
N SER A 350 -5.95 2.85 26.00
CA SER A 350 -5.50 1.76 26.88
C SER A 350 -4.03 1.46 26.68
N GLU A 351 -3.54 1.63 25.45
CA GLU A 351 -2.20 1.26 25.04
C GLU A 351 -1.61 2.21 24.01
N VAL A 352 -0.35 2.56 24.20
CA VAL A 352 0.43 3.38 23.27
C VAL A 352 1.65 2.58 22.85
N VAL A 353 1.79 2.39 21.55
CA VAL A 353 2.95 1.72 20.98
C VAL A 353 3.83 2.75 20.29
N PHE A 354 5.06 2.88 20.80
CA PHE A 354 6.08 3.80 20.28
C PHE A 354 7.06 3.02 19.42
N ILE A 355 7.27 3.50 18.19
CA ILE A 355 8.24 2.96 17.24
C ILE A 355 9.22 4.09 16.93
N LEU A 356 10.40 4.02 17.54
CA LEU A 356 11.35 5.12 17.58
C LEU A 356 12.63 4.79 16.82
N LEU A 357 13.05 5.73 15.97
CA LEU A 357 14.37 5.72 15.34
C LEU A 357 15.38 6.43 16.23
N ARG A 358 14.98 7.59 16.78
CA ARG A 358 15.73 8.39 17.75
C ARG A 358 14.92 8.59 19.02
N PRO A 359 15.35 8.02 20.15
CA PRO A 359 14.77 8.39 21.43
C PRO A 359 15.28 9.77 21.84
N ASP A 360 14.41 10.78 21.72
CA ASP A 360 14.68 12.13 22.20
C ASP A 360 13.89 12.42 23.48
N ARG A 361 14.30 13.49 24.19
CA ARG A 361 13.61 13.98 25.39
C ARG A 361 12.10 14.18 25.18
N ALA A 362 11.68 14.70 24.02
CA ALA A 362 10.27 14.91 23.73
C ALA A 362 9.46 13.60 23.69
N TYR A 363 10.03 12.50 23.18
CA TYR A 363 9.37 11.18 23.22
C TYR A 363 9.37 10.59 24.64
N LEU A 364 10.43 10.84 25.42
CA LEU A 364 10.49 10.45 26.83
C LEU A 364 9.43 11.19 27.67
N ASP A 365 9.25 12.48 27.43
CA ASP A 365 8.23 13.29 28.11
C ASP A 365 6.83 12.80 27.73
N LEU A 366 6.60 12.50 26.45
CA LEU A 366 5.33 11.91 25.98
C LEU A 366 5.06 10.53 26.60
N LEU A 367 6.09 9.69 26.72
CA LEU A 367 6.01 8.40 27.40
C LEU A 367 5.70 8.58 28.89
N GLY A 368 6.33 9.55 29.55
CA GLY A 368 6.05 9.91 30.94
C GLY A 368 4.61 10.36 31.14
N LEU A 369 4.07 11.19 30.23
CA LEU A 369 2.66 11.62 30.25
C LEU A 369 1.69 10.46 30.02
N ALA A 370 2.02 9.54 29.11
CA ALA A 370 1.22 8.34 28.86
C ALA A 370 1.22 7.40 30.09
N ALA A 371 2.38 7.17 30.69
CA ALA A 371 2.52 6.37 31.91
C ALA A 371 1.79 7.01 33.11
N ALA A 372 1.89 8.33 33.29
CA ALA A 372 1.14 9.07 34.32
C ALA A 372 -0.37 8.95 34.13
N SER A 373 -0.83 8.88 32.87
CA SER A 373 -2.23 8.64 32.50
C SER A 373 -2.67 7.17 32.62
N ARG A 374 -1.79 6.30 33.14
CA ARG A 374 -1.98 4.85 33.28
C ARG A 374 -2.12 4.09 31.96
N CYS A 375 -1.71 4.66 30.83
CA CYS A 375 -1.63 3.94 29.56
C CYS A 375 -0.53 2.88 29.62
N HIS A 376 -0.76 1.70 29.01
CA HIS A 376 0.33 0.75 28.81
C HIS A 376 1.21 1.27 27.68
N CYS A 377 2.53 1.27 27.86
CA CYS A 377 3.47 1.79 26.86
C CYS A 377 4.42 0.68 26.43
N SER A 378 4.40 0.36 25.13
CA SER A 378 5.37 -0.55 24.53
C SER A 378 6.30 0.27 23.63
N VAL A 379 7.61 0.15 23.83
CA VAL A 379 8.60 0.94 23.07
C VAL A 379 9.47 0.00 22.25
N TYR A 380 9.41 0.16 20.93
CA TYR A 380 10.25 -0.53 19.97
C TYR A 380 11.26 0.45 19.38
N ARG A 381 12.55 0.18 19.58
CA ARG A 381 13.64 0.96 18.99
C ARG A 381 14.20 0.23 17.78
N VAL A 382 14.21 0.89 16.62
CA VAL A 382 14.79 0.34 15.39
C VAL A 382 16.18 0.94 15.19
N ALA A 383 17.22 0.14 15.40
CA ALA A 383 18.60 0.56 15.20
C ALA A 383 19.52 -0.64 14.91
N GLU A 384 20.62 -0.40 14.18
CA GLU A 384 21.65 -1.41 13.95
C GLU A 384 22.39 -1.79 15.24
N ALA A 385 22.85 -3.04 15.31
CA ALA A 385 23.54 -3.59 16.48
C ALA A 385 24.82 -2.84 16.87
N ASP A 386 25.48 -2.18 15.92
CA ASP A 386 26.72 -1.42 16.18
C ASP A 386 26.47 -0.07 16.86
N ALA A 387 25.22 0.44 16.84
CA ALA A 387 24.82 1.66 17.53
C ALA A 387 24.49 1.45 19.03
N ARG A 388 24.72 0.25 19.57
CA ARG A 388 24.48 -0.12 20.98
C ARG A 388 25.31 0.70 21.98
N SER A 389 26.39 1.36 21.55
CA SER A 389 27.47 1.81 22.42
C SER A 389 27.45 3.30 22.83
N SER A 390 26.55 4.14 22.28
CA SER A 390 26.64 5.61 22.53
C SER A 390 25.43 6.26 23.25
N GLU A 391 24.29 5.58 23.37
CA GLU A 391 23.03 6.19 23.84
C GLU A 391 22.23 5.28 24.80
N SER A 392 22.91 4.39 25.53
CA SER A 392 22.26 3.49 26.50
C SER A 392 21.75 4.20 27.78
N ASP A 393 21.92 5.52 27.90
CA ASP A 393 21.72 6.26 29.15
C ASP A 393 20.38 7.01 29.29
N ALA A 394 19.50 7.00 28.27
CA ALA A 394 18.31 7.87 28.27
C ALA A 394 16.97 7.18 28.49
N LEU A 395 16.90 5.84 28.45
CA LEU A 395 15.64 5.09 28.56
C LEU A 395 15.68 4.12 29.75
N PRO A 396 14.59 3.97 30.52
CA PRO A 396 14.51 2.96 31.57
C PRO A 396 14.59 1.55 30.94
N GLY A 397 15.72 0.88 31.18
CA GLY A 397 16.19 -0.29 30.44
C GLY A 397 15.32 -1.54 30.41
N ASP A 398 14.22 -1.59 31.17
CA ASP A 398 13.34 -2.77 31.27
C ASP A 398 12.14 -2.76 30.30
N SER A 399 11.92 -1.68 29.53
CA SER A 399 10.69 -1.51 28.71
C SER A 399 10.91 -1.27 27.21
N VAL A 400 12.17 -1.28 26.75
CA VAL A 400 12.53 -0.98 25.36
C VAL A 400 13.02 -2.23 24.64
N THR A 401 12.28 -2.66 23.62
CA THR A 401 12.70 -3.75 22.75
C THR A 401 13.50 -3.20 21.58
N LEU A 402 14.79 -3.54 21.52
CA LEU A 402 15.66 -3.19 20.39
C LEU A 402 15.46 -4.21 19.26
N LEU A 403 15.20 -3.73 18.05
CA LEU A 403 14.99 -4.55 16.87
C LEU A 403 15.94 -4.12 15.74
N SER A 404 16.56 -5.10 15.09
CA SER A 404 17.39 -4.88 13.91
C SER A 404 16.52 -4.56 12.68
N PRO A 405 16.90 -3.58 11.84
CA PRO A 405 16.20 -3.30 10.59
C PRO A 405 16.09 -4.52 9.67
N GLU A 406 17.15 -5.33 9.58
CA GLU A 406 17.17 -6.52 8.72
C GLU A 406 16.19 -7.61 9.20
N ASP A 407 16.10 -7.82 10.51
CA ASP A 407 15.18 -8.82 11.09
C ASP A 407 13.73 -8.43 10.85
N ILE A 408 13.41 -7.14 10.96
CA ILE A 408 12.08 -6.60 10.66
C ILE A 408 11.75 -6.78 9.17
N LEU A 409 12.64 -6.37 8.28
CA LEU A 409 12.41 -6.41 6.82
C LEU A 409 12.38 -7.84 6.25
N THR A 410 12.99 -8.80 6.94
CA THR A 410 12.91 -10.22 6.56
C THR A 410 11.79 -10.98 7.28
N GLY A 411 11.08 -10.33 8.20
CA GLY A 411 10.01 -10.94 9.00
C GLY A 411 10.51 -11.93 10.06
N ARG A 412 11.79 -11.89 10.42
CA ARG A 412 12.41 -12.74 11.46
C ARG A 412 12.23 -12.15 12.84
N LEU A 413 11.00 -11.81 13.19
CA LEU A 413 10.67 -11.25 14.50
C LEU A 413 10.23 -12.38 15.44
N GLY A 414 10.87 -12.44 16.61
CA GLY A 414 10.43 -13.29 17.72
C GLY A 414 9.11 -12.80 18.34
N PRO A 415 8.63 -13.44 19.42
CA PRO A 415 7.46 -12.94 20.15
C PRO A 415 7.75 -11.55 20.75
N LEU A 416 6.79 -10.64 20.62
CA LEU A 416 6.89 -9.23 21.02
C LEU A 416 5.93 -8.82 22.15
#